data_AF-A0A6C0HUB3-F1
#
_entry.id   AF-A0A6C0HUB3-F1
#
_cell.length_a   1.000
_cell.length_b   1.000
_cell.length_c   1.000
_cell.angle_alpha   90.00
_cell.angle_beta   90.00
_cell.angle_gamma   90.00
#
_symmetry.space_group_name_H-M   'P 1'
#
loop_
_entity.id
_entity.type
_entity.pdbx_description
1 polymer ?
#
loop_
_entity_poly.entity_id
_entity_poly.type
_entity_poly.pdbx_seq_one_letter_code
_entity_poly.pdbx_strand_id
1 'polypeptide(L)'
;MFILDTHIHKLRFRIDTDAPIDFMSRWKKLKYDCDNGDNNYIVEKMKTYCKMVSNKTIPYLQRTEGGFGGNDNIMNKQIRFRICWCNSNNSQISDNDILLDQVNNTETEKWTYDELDDIIRALTKTFNYFVESECVNGVIEISNKKSMSDDYLDSDDESG
;
A
#
# COMPACT_ATOMS: atom_id res chain seq x y z
N MET A 1 -18.28 11.09 10.35
CA MET A 1 -17.61 10.98 9.05
C MET A 1 -16.17 10.57 9.31
N PHE A 2 -15.77 9.35 8.92
CA PHE A 2 -14.44 8.81 9.24
C PHE A 2 -13.41 9.23 8.18
N ILE A 3 -12.15 9.47 8.59
CA ILE A 3 -11.07 9.86 7.66
C ILE A 3 -10.91 8.80 6.56
N LEU A 4 -11.04 7.52 6.92
CA LEU A 4 -11.01 6.36 6.01
C LEU A 4 -12.04 6.40 4.88
N ASP A 5 -13.17 7.09 5.06
CA ASP A 5 -14.22 7.19 4.04
C ASP A 5 -14.01 8.41 3.12
N THR A 6 -13.15 9.35 3.51
CA THR A 6 -13.11 10.71 2.94
C THR A 6 -11.77 11.09 2.31
N HIS A 7 -10.72 10.35 2.68
CA HIS A 7 -9.37 10.55 2.18
C HIS A 7 -8.95 9.38 1.30
N ILE A 8 -7.89 9.59 0.52
CA ILE A 8 -7.17 8.53 -0.17
C ILE A 8 -6.07 8.07 0.79
N HIS A 9 -5.96 6.76 0.94
CA HIS A 9 -4.95 6.12 1.78
C HIS A 9 -3.99 5.33 0.92
N LYS A 10 -2.70 5.45 1.21
CA LYS A 10 -1.64 4.63 0.60
C LYS A 10 -0.72 4.14 1.69
N LEU A 11 -0.21 2.92 1.54
CA LEU A 11 0.89 2.43 2.35
C LEU A 11 2.17 2.59 1.53
N ARG A 12 3.11 3.40 2.02
CA ARG A 12 4.39 3.65 1.35
C ARG A 12 5.52 3.06 2.17
N PHE A 13 6.42 2.36 1.49
CA PHE A 13 7.63 1.83 2.09
C PHE A 13 8.86 2.29 1.32
N ARG A 14 9.88 2.69 2.07
CA ARG A 14 11.13 3.24 1.55
C ARG A 14 12.30 2.65 2.30
N ILE A 15 13.36 2.34 1.56
CA ILE A 15 14.66 2.01 2.13
C ILE A 15 15.48 3.29 2.38
N ASP A 16 16.25 3.32 3.45
CA ASP A 16 17.09 4.46 3.83
C ASP A 16 18.06 4.84 2.71
N THR A 17 18.21 6.14 2.45
CA THR A 17 18.95 6.64 1.28
C THR A 17 20.45 6.37 1.35
N ASP A 18 20.98 6.15 2.55
CA ASP A 18 22.38 5.84 2.85
C ASP A 18 22.62 4.35 3.09
N ALA A 19 21.61 3.49 2.91
CA ALA A 19 21.79 2.05 3.10
C ALA A 19 22.78 1.47 2.05
N PRO A 20 23.60 0.48 2.45
CA PRO A 20 24.59 -0.16 1.58
C PRO A 20 24.05 -0.64 0.23
N ILE A 21 24.93 -0.65 -0.79
CA ILE A 21 24.58 -1.03 -2.17
C ILE A 21 23.96 -2.43 -2.25
N ASP A 22 24.43 -3.38 -1.45
CA ASP A 22 23.88 -4.75 -1.42
C ASP A 22 22.44 -4.76 -0.94
N PHE A 23 22.09 -3.92 0.03
CA PHE A 23 20.74 -3.79 0.58
C PHE A 23 19.82 -3.11 -0.45
N MET A 24 20.33 -2.07 -1.14
CA MET A 24 19.64 -1.44 -2.27
C MET A 24 19.34 -2.44 -3.39
N SER A 25 20.27 -3.34 -3.69
CA SER A 25 20.07 -4.35 -4.74
C SER A 25 18.93 -5.31 -4.38
N ARG A 26 18.91 -5.80 -3.13
CA ARG A 26 17.82 -6.65 -2.62
C ARG A 26 16.48 -5.91 -2.59
N TRP A 27 16.48 -4.65 -2.18
CA TRP A 27 15.30 -3.81 -2.19
C TRP A 27 14.73 -3.61 -3.61
N LYS A 28 15.59 -3.34 -4.60
CA LYS A 28 15.17 -3.21 -6.01
C LYS A 28 14.55 -4.49 -6.54
N LYS A 29 15.10 -5.65 -6.18
CA LYS A 29 14.49 -6.95 -6.52
C LYS A 29 13.13 -7.11 -5.85
N LEU A 30 13.03 -6.83 -4.56
CA LEU A 30 11.78 -6.92 -3.81
C LEU A 30 10.70 -5.98 -4.40
N LYS A 31 11.09 -4.75 -4.77
CA LYS A 31 10.22 -3.81 -5.47
C LYS A 31 9.78 -4.34 -6.83
N TYR A 32 10.69 -4.92 -7.60
CA TYR A 32 10.36 -5.53 -8.88
C TYR A 32 9.30 -6.63 -8.71
N ASP A 33 9.46 -7.52 -7.73
CA ASP A 33 8.50 -8.59 -7.46
C ASP A 33 7.11 -8.02 -7.09
N CYS A 34 7.07 -7.00 -6.22
CA CYS A 34 5.85 -6.25 -5.90
C CYS A 34 5.17 -5.65 -7.13
N ASP A 35 5.92 -4.89 -7.93
CA ASP A 35 5.42 -4.13 -9.08
C ASP A 35 4.97 -5.02 -10.25
N ASN A 36 5.36 -6.29 -10.27
CA ASN A 36 5.00 -7.27 -11.31
C ASN A 36 4.00 -8.34 -10.83
N GLY A 37 3.46 -8.21 -9.60
CA GLY A 37 2.46 -9.14 -9.07
C GLY A 37 3.02 -10.44 -8.49
N ASP A 38 4.34 -10.62 -8.44
CA ASP A 38 4.98 -11.77 -7.80
C ASP A 38 5.17 -11.52 -6.29
N ASN A 39 4.08 -11.18 -5.60
CA ASN A 39 4.12 -10.71 -4.20
C ASN A 39 3.37 -11.62 -3.22
N ASN A 40 2.94 -12.81 -3.65
CA ASN A 40 2.29 -13.78 -2.76
C ASN A 40 3.20 -14.18 -1.59
N TYR A 41 4.46 -14.50 -1.87
CA TYR A 41 5.41 -14.91 -0.82
C TYR A 41 5.66 -13.79 0.22
N ILE A 42 5.57 -12.54 -0.21
CA ILE A 42 5.68 -11.34 0.65
C ILE A 42 4.46 -11.28 1.58
N VAL A 43 3.26 -11.44 1.02
CA VAL A 43 2.01 -11.43 1.77
C VAL A 43 1.95 -12.56 2.79
N GLU A 44 2.34 -13.77 2.40
CA GLU A 44 2.41 -14.91 3.33
C GLU A 44 3.44 -14.67 4.45
N LYS A 45 4.61 -14.10 4.13
CA LYS A 45 5.59 -13.73 5.16
C LYS A 45 5.05 -12.65 6.09
N MET A 46 4.36 -11.65 5.57
CA MET A 46 3.75 -10.57 6.34
C MET A 46 2.76 -11.09 7.38
N LYS A 47 1.90 -12.06 7.01
CA LYS A 47 0.95 -12.68 7.95
C LYS A 47 1.64 -13.26 9.19
N THR A 48 2.86 -13.79 9.05
CA THR A 48 3.63 -14.33 10.20
C THR A 48 4.04 -13.25 11.20
N TYR A 49 4.14 -11.99 10.76
CA TYR A 49 4.51 -10.86 11.60
C TYR A 49 3.31 -10.03 12.10
N CYS A 50 2.12 -10.20 11.53
CA CYS A 50 0.89 -9.58 12.04
C CYS A 50 0.61 -9.97 13.48
N LYS A 51 0.03 -9.06 14.27
CA LYS A 51 -0.44 -9.36 15.63
C LYS A 51 -1.93 -9.69 15.61
N MET A 52 -2.70 -8.96 14.79
CA MET A 52 -4.15 -9.14 14.72
C MET A 52 -4.50 -10.41 13.97
N VAL A 53 -5.45 -11.19 14.51
CA VAL A 53 -5.91 -12.43 13.87
C VAL A 53 -6.53 -12.14 12.51
N SER A 54 -7.31 -11.05 12.36
CA SER A 54 -7.92 -10.64 11.09
C SER A 54 -6.88 -10.49 9.97
N ASN A 55 -5.73 -9.88 10.28
CA ASN A 55 -4.63 -9.70 9.33
C ASN A 55 -3.80 -10.97 9.12
N LYS A 56 -3.74 -11.90 10.09
CA LYS A 56 -3.08 -13.20 9.92
C LYS A 56 -3.84 -14.12 8.97
N THR A 57 -5.17 -14.03 8.99
CA THR A 57 -6.05 -14.91 8.21
C THR A 57 -6.51 -14.28 6.90
N ILE A 58 -6.08 -13.07 6.59
CA ILE A 58 -6.51 -12.39 5.38
C ILE A 58 -6.06 -13.16 4.13
N PRO A 59 -6.93 -13.41 3.14
CA PRO A 59 -6.51 -14.09 1.93
C PRO A 59 -5.55 -13.23 1.11
N TYR A 60 -4.62 -13.89 0.41
CA TYR A 60 -3.88 -13.26 -0.66
C TYR A 60 -4.84 -12.92 -1.81
N LEU A 61 -4.71 -11.73 -2.39
CA LEU A 61 -5.54 -11.27 -3.48
C LEU A 61 -5.00 -11.85 -4.80
N GLN A 62 -5.65 -12.88 -5.33
CA GLN A 62 -5.30 -13.53 -6.60
C GLN A 62 -5.73 -12.68 -7.80
N ARG A 63 -5.03 -11.55 -7.99
CA ARG A 63 -5.18 -10.62 -9.11
C ARG A 63 -3.80 -10.27 -9.67
N THR A 64 -3.79 -9.61 -10.81
CA THR A 64 -2.57 -9.20 -11.50
C THR A 64 -1.62 -8.40 -10.60
N GLU A 65 -2.16 -7.49 -9.81
CA GLU A 65 -1.40 -6.64 -8.89
C GLU A 65 -0.96 -7.38 -7.62
N GLY A 66 -1.63 -8.49 -7.30
CA GLY A 66 -1.51 -9.14 -6.00
C GLY A 66 -2.03 -8.26 -4.86
N GLY A 67 -1.52 -8.51 -3.66
CA GLY A 67 -1.96 -7.84 -2.43
C GLY A 67 -2.76 -8.75 -1.52
N PHE A 68 -3.67 -8.18 -0.73
CA PHE A 68 -4.41 -8.94 0.28
C PHE A 68 -5.82 -8.38 0.51
N GLY A 69 -6.74 -9.29 0.85
CA GLY A 69 -8.17 -9.02 0.92
C GLY A 69 -8.98 -10.02 0.11
N GLY A 70 -10.31 -9.96 0.23
CA GLY A 70 -11.19 -10.86 -0.49
C GLY A 70 -11.31 -10.52 -1.98
N ASN A 71 -11.70 -11.49 -2.80
CA ASN A 71 -11.68 -11.34 -4.26
C ASN A 71 -12.94 -10.68 -4.84
N ASP A 72 -13.94 -10.38 -4.01
CA ASP A 72 -15.16 -9.66 -4.41
C ASP A 72 -14.97 -8.15 -4.20
N ASN A 73 -15.06 -7.37 -5.28
CA ASN A 73 -14.87 -5.92 -5.23
C ASN A 73 -16.06 -5.17 -4.62
N ILE A 74 -17.22 -5.82 -4.49
CA ILE A 74 -18.44 -5.25 -3.91
C ILE A 74 -18.48 -5.56 -2.42
N MET A 75 -18.05 -6.76 -2.03
CA MET A 75 -18.21 -7.25 -0.66
C MET A 75 -16.96 -7.18 0.20
N ASN A 76 -15.76 -7.24 -0.38
CA ASN A 76 -14.55 -7.39 0.40
C ASN A 76 -13.65 -6.16 0.39
N LYS A 77 -13.09 -5.86 1.57
CA LYS A 77 -12.00 -4.89 1.66
C LYS A 77 -10.73 -5.46 1.03
N GLN A 78 -9.95 -4.60 0.41
CA GLN A 78 -8.75 -4.98 -0.34
C GLN A 78 -7.63 -3.95 -0.14
N ILE A 79 -6.39 -4.41 -0.17
CA ILE A 79 -5.21 -3.57 -0.38
C ILE A 79 -4.40 -4.20 -1.51
N ARG A 80 -4.09 -3.43 -2.54
CA ARG A 80 -3.34 -3.91 -3.71
C ARG A 80 -1.98 -3.23 -3.79
N PHE A 81 -0.97 -3.98 -4.23
CA PHE A 81 0.30 -3.37 -4.60
C PHE A 81 0.11 -2.50 -5.84
N ARG A 82 0.88 -1.42 -5.93
CA ARG A 82 0.98 -0.65 -7.16
C ARG A 82 1.64 -1.54 -8.21
N ILE A 83 1.02 -1.64 -9.38
CA ILE A 83 1.57 -2.38 -10.50
C ILE A 83 2.24 -1.44 -11.50
N CYS A 84 3.39 -1.85 -12.03
CA CYS A 84 4.06 -1.13 -13.11
C CYS A 84 3.77 -1.85 -14.44
N TRP A 85 2.51 -1.88 -14.87
CA TRP A 85 2.16 -2.37 -16.20
C TRP A 85 2.62 -1.38 -17.27
N CYS A 86 3.53 -1.86 -18.12
CA CYS A 86 3.83 -1.41 -19.48
C CYS A 86 2.94 -0.26 -20.03
N ASN A 87 3.23 0.98 -19.62
CA ASN A 87 3.09 2.12 -20.50
C ASN A 87 4.44 2.30 -21.19
N SER A 88 4.54 1.83 -22.43
CA SER A 88 5.69 2.04 -23.30
C SER A 88 6.01 3.52 -23.60
N ASN A 89 5.28 4.47 -23.00
CA ASN A 89 5.46 5.91 -23.16
C ASN A 89 5.48 6.71 -21.84
N ASN A 90 5.42 6.08 -20.67
CA ASN A 90 5.69 6.77 -19.41
C ASN A 90 6.84 6.06 -18.73
N SER A 91 7.91 6.80 -18.49
CA SER A 91 9.06 6.42 -17.67
C SER A 91 8.66 5.36 -16.64
N GLN A 92 9.34 4.20 -16.65
CA GLN A 92 9.38 3.31 -15.49
C GLN A 92 9.31 4.18 -14.25
N ILE A 93 8.27 3.98 -13.42
CA ILE A 93 8.07 4.79 -12.22
C ILE A 93 9.42 4.80 -11.48
N SER A 94 10.11 5.93 -11.56
CA SER A 94 11.54 6.03 -11.25
C SER A 94 11.79 6.14 -9.74
N ASP A 95 10.73 6.05 -8.95
CA ASP A 95 10.85 6.00 -7.51
C ASP A 95 11.38 4.64 -7.05
N ASN A 96 11.96 4.68 -5.86
CA ASN A 96 12.50 3.51 -5.18
C ASN A 96 11.53 3.06 -4.06
N ASP A 97 10.24 3.39 -4.16
CA ASP A 97 9.28 3.12 -3.09
C ASP A 97 8.40 1.92 -3.47
N ILE A 98 8.14 1.03 -2.51
CA ILE A 98 7.08 0.02 -2.65
C ILE A 98 5.79 0.65 -2.17
N LEU A 99 4.79 0.71 -3.04
CA LEU A 99 3.49 1.31 -2.73
C LEU A 99 2.38 0.27 -2.74
N LEU A 100 1.48 0.38 -1.77
CA LEU A 100 0.14 -0.19 -1.84
C LEU A 100 -0.83 0.99 -1.91
N ASP A 101 -1.22 1.36 -3.13
CA ASP A 101 -1.90 2.63 -3.41
C ASP A 101 -3.41 2.50 -3.62
N GLN A 102 -3.94 1.27 -3.51
CA GLN A 102 -5.37 0.97 -3.56
C GLN A 102 -5.81 0.35 -2.24
N VAL A 103 -6.07 1.18 -1.23
CA VAL A 103 -6.71 0.77 0.02
C VAL A 103 -8.23 0.93 -0.12
N ASN A 104 -8.90 -0.17 -0.45
CA ASN A 104 -10.31 -0.18 -0.80
C ASN A 104 -11.16 -0.71 0.35
N ASN A 105 -12.15 0.08 0.73
CA ASN A 105 -13.25 -0.31 1.61
C ASN A 105 -14.49 -0.61 0.78
N THR A 106 -15.40 -1.41 1.33
CA THR A 106 -16.74 -1.63 0.80
C THR A 106 -17.80 -1.16 1.81
N GLU A 107 -19.07 -1.29 1.43
CA GLU A 107 -20.18 -1.02 2.36
C GLU A 107 -20.23 -2.05 3.50
N THR A 108 -19.75 -3.27 3.26
CA THR A 108 -19.79 -4.41 4.17
C THR A 108 -18.52 -4.58 4.99
N GLU A 109 -17.35 -4.36 4.37
CA GLU A 109 -16.05 -4.54 5.01
C GLU A 109 -15.21 -3.27 4.88
N LYS A 110 -14.69 -2.81 6.02
CA LYS A 110 -13.81 -1.65 6.06
C LYS A 110 -12.52 -1.98 6.79
N TRP A 111 -11.44 -1.39 6.32
CA TRP A 111 -10.19 -1.29 7.04
C TRP A 111 -10.37 -0.38 8.25
N THR A 112 -9.77 -0.77 9.35
CA THR A 112 -9.60 0.08 10.53
C THR A 112 -8.15 0.58 10.59
N TYR A 113 -7.90 1.68 11.30
CA TYR A 113 -6.52 2.14 11.49
C TYR A 113 -5.67 1.15 12.29
N ASP A 114 -6.25 0.42 13.23
CA ASP A 114 -5.54 -0.64 13.96
C ASP A 114 -5.07 -1.75 13.01
N GLU A 115 -5.92 -2.15 12.04
CA GLU A 115 -5.52 -3.12 11.03
C GLU A 115 -4.44 -2.56 10.10
N LEU A 116 -4.56 -1.30 9.66
CA LEU A 116 -3.56 -0.66 8.80
C LEU A 116 -2.21 -0.47 9.51
N ASP A 117 -2.22 -0.10 10.80
CA ASP A 117 -1.02 0.00 11.62
C ASP A 117 -0.34 -1.36 11.80
N ASP A 118 -1.10 -2.41 12.11
CA ASP A 118 -0.57 -3.76 12.23
C ASP A 118 0.02 -4.25 10.89
N ILE A 119 -0.63 -3.96 9.76
CA ILE A 119 -0.14 -4.25 8.41
C ILE A 119 1.16 -3.51 8.12
N ILE A 120 1.25 -2.20 8.38
CA ILE A 120 2.49 -1.45 8.15
C ILE A 120 3.61 -2.03 8.96
N ARG A 121 3.39 -2.25 10.26
CA ARG A 121 4.40 -2.82 11.14
C ARG A 121 4.84 -4.20 10.65
N ALA A 122 3.92 -5.03 10.16
CA ALA A 122 4.22 -6.36 9.65
C ALA A 122 4.97 -6.33 8.31
N LEU A 123 4.57 -5.46 7.37
CA LEU A 123 5.25 -5.28 6.09
C LEU A 123 6.64 -4.68 6.26
N THR A 124 6.83 -3.69 7.14
CA THR A 124 8.16 -3.16 7.47
C THR A 124 9.10 -4.26 7.95
N LYS A 125 8.63 -5.14 8.86
CA LYS A 125 9.42 -6.31 9.30
C LYS A 125 9.68 -7.29 8.17
N THR A 126 8.70 -7.50 7.30
CA THR A 126 8.82 -8.40 6.14
C THR A 126 9.86 -7.90 5.15
N PHE A 127 9.85 -6.62 4.85
CA PHE A 127 10.79 -6.01 3.94
C PHE A 127 12.20 -5.96 4.52
N ASN A 128 12.36 -5.59 5.79
CA ASN A 128 13.65 -5.69 6.49
C ASN A 128 14.19 -7.13 6.51
N TYR A 129 13.31 -8.14 6.62
CA TYR A 129 13.70 -9.55 6.50
C TYR A 129 14.26 -9.88 5.10
N PHE A 130 13.61 -9.44 4.01
CA PHE A 130 14.09 -9.72 2.65
C PHE A 130 15.31 -8.88 2.24
N VAL A 131 15.45 -7.68 2.80
CA VAL A 131 16.62 -6.82 2.63
C VAL A 131 17.79 -7.26 3.53
N GLU A 132 17.51 -8.08 4.54
CA GLU A 132 18.45 -8.54 5.59
C GLU A 132 19.09 -7.40 6.38
N SER A 133 18.34 -6.34 6.62
CA SER A 133 18.77 -5.17 7.40
C SER A 133 17.55 -4.41 7.91
N GLU A 134 17.70 -3.69 9.03
CA GLU A 134 16.67 -2.82 9.60
C GLU A 134 16.79 -1.39 9.02
N CYS A 135 16.60 -1.26 7.71
CA CYS A 135 16.75 0.01 6.99
C CYS A 135 15.56 0.35 6.09
N VAL A 136 14.42 -0.31 6.28
CA VAL A 136 13.15 -0.02 5.61
C VAL A 136 12.19 0.63 6.60
N ASN A 137 11.57 1.70 6.15
CA ASN A 137 10.55 2.47 6.86
C ASN A 137 9.22 2.40 6.11
N GLY A 138 8.11 2.40 6.87
CA GLY A 138 6.75 2.31 6.32
C GLY A 138 5.83 3.36 6.93
N VAL A 139 4.97 3.96 6.11
CA VAL A 139 4.04 5.03 6.52
C VAL A 139 2.65 4.87 5.88
N ILE A 140 1.60 5.37 6.56
CA ILE A 140 0.29 5.62 5.95
C ILE A 140 0.32 7.04 5.40
N GLU A 141 0.21 7.19 4.08
CA GLU A 141 -0.05 8.48 3.45
C GLU A 141 -1.55 8.71 3.38
N ILE A 142 -1.99 9.89 3.79
CA ILE A 142 -3.38 10.30 3.79
C ILE A 142 -3.48 11.60 2.98
N SER A 143 -4.29 11.62 1.93
CA SER A 143 -4.55 12.83 1.14
C SER A 143 -6.05 13.10 1.02
N ASN A 144 -6.45 14.37 1.10
CA ASN A 144 -7.85 14.75 1.00
C ASN A 144 -8.32 14.60 -0.45
N LYS A 145 -9.41 13.85 -0.69
CA LYS A 145 -9.98 13.69 -2.03
C LYS A 145 -10.39 15.03 -2.65
N LYS A 146 -10.87 15.96 -1.82
CA LYS A 146 -11.36 17.29 -2.25
C LYS A 146 -10.25 18.33 -2.41
N SER A 147 -9.02 18.07 -1.93
CA SER A 147 -7.92 19.02 -2.21
C SER A 147 -7.46 18.99 -3.67
N MET A 148 -8.01 18.08 -4.48
CA MET A 148 -7.78 18.00 -5.93
C MET A 148 -9.02 18.36 -6.76
N SER A 149 -10.12 18.80 -6.15
CA SER A 149 -11.26 19.36 -6.90
C SER A 149 -11.05 20.85 -7.08
N ASP A 150 -11.09 21.34 -8.31
CA ASP A 150 -10.99 22.76 -8.66
C ASP A 150 -12.13 23.61 -8.05
N ASP A 151 -13.21 22.97 -7.57
CA ASP A 151 -14.36 23.60 -6.90
C ASP A 151 -14.02 24.28 -5.55
N TYR A 152 -12.76 24.27 -5.11
CA TYR A 152 -12.34 24.87 -3.83
C TYR A 152 -12.46 26.40 -3.79
N LEU A 153 -12.64 27.05 -4.95
CA LEU A 153 -12.78 28.50 -5.08
C LEU A 153 -14.21 28.98 -5.37
N ASP A 154 -15.17 28.08 -5.60
CA ASP A 154 -16.52 28.44 -6.06
C ASP A 154 -17.55 28.58 -4.92
N SER A 155 -17.13 28.46 -3.65
CA SER A 155 -18.03 28.49 -2.50
C SER A 155 -18.18 29.83 -1.77
N ASP A 156 -17.63 30.93 -2.30
CA ASP A 156 -17.75 32.26 -1.68
C ASP A 156 -18.66 33.24 -2.46
N ASP A 157 -19.58 32.76 -3.29
CA ASP A 157 -20.68 33.57 -3.82
C ASP A 157 -22.05 33.18 -3.20
N GLU A 158 -22.12 33.26 -1.87
CA GLU A 158 -23.35 33.69 -1.22
C GLU A 158 -23.25 35.18 -0.89
N SER A 159 -23.66 36.04 -1.83
CA SER A 159 -24.09 37.39 -1.47
C SER A 159 -25.20 37.93 -2.38
N GLY A 160 -26.40 38.01 -1.80
CA GLY A 160 -27.33 39.15 -1.96
C GLY A 160 -28.26 39.15 -3.17
#